data_AF-Q4UCC0-F1
#
_entry.id   AF-Q4UCC0-F1
#
_cell.length_a   1.000
_cell.length_b   1.000
_cell.length_c   1.000
_cell.angle_alpha   90.00
_cell.angle_beta   90.00
_cell.angle_gamma   90.00
#
_symmetry.space_group_name_H-M   'P 1'
#
loop_
_entity.id
_entity.type
_entity.pdbx_description
1 polymer ?
#
loop_
_entity_poly.entity_id
_entity_poly.type
_entity_poly.pdbx_seq_one_letter_code
_entity_poly.pdbx_strand_id
1 'polypeptide(L)'
;MLNLRYYSINCIKCNNIININKFFCNKCNWPLDNKILNNINLYKIFQIKEEYNIDKENLKNIYLNYQNILHPDHNYGKSKEELNIITINSSLINKYYNILIDDKKRTEYLFKIKYTNHNFDEEIEKIKNNELETIMELYENIEKKETKEEIINKINQSIELINKSFQINVNKI
;
A
#
# COMPACT_ATOMS: atom_id res chain seq x y z
N MET A 1 17.53 -5.33 13.98
CA MET A 1 16.79 -4.14 14.48
C MET A 1 17.54 -2.87 14.09
N LEU A 2 17.12 -2.19 13.02
CA LEU A 2 17.61 -0.84 12.73
C LEU A 2 16.65 0.16 13.38
N ASN A 3 17.12 0.79 14.46
CA ASN A 3 16.47 1.93 15.11
C ASN A 3 16.09 2.98 14.05
N LEU A 4 14.79 3.21 13.86
CA LEU A 4 14.27 4.35 13.09
C LEU A 4 14.47 5.65 13.89
N ARG A 5 15.73 6.03 14.15
CA ARG A 5 16.08 7.41 14.45
C ARG A 5 15.77 8.24 13.21
N TYR A 6 15.09 9.36 13.39
CA TYR A 6 14.76 10.34 12.35
C TYR A 6 15.99 10.66 11.50
N TYR A 7 16.11 10.01 10.34
CA TYR A 7 17.15 10.32 9.37
C TYR A 7 16.69 11.55 8.57
N SER A 8 17.49 12.60 8.62
CA SER A 8 17.36 13.79 7.80
C SER A 8 18.35 13.71 6.64
N ILE A 9 17.90 13.94 5.41
CA ILE A 9 18.77 13.93 4.23
C ILE A 9 18.78 15.28 3.52
N ASN A 10 19.92 15.66 2.96
CA ASN A 10 20.02 16.85 2.14
C ASN A 10 19.46 16.60 0.73
N CYS A 11 18.64 17.53 0.26
CA CYS A 11 18.17 17.55 -1.12
C CYS A 11 19.35 17.66 -2.08
N ILE A 12 19.49 16.72 -3.01
CA ILE A 12 20.54 16.77 -4.03
C ILE A 12 20.46 18.04 -4.88
N LYS A 13 19.25 18.61 -5.05
CA LYS A 13 19.04 19.79 -5.90
C LYS A 13 19.26 21.12 -5.20
N CYS A 14 18.81 21.28 -3.96
CA CYS A 14 18.82 22.57 -3.27
C CYS A 14 19.50 22.55 -1.88
N ASN A 15 20.09 21.42 -1.51
CA ASN A 15 20.75 21.15 -0.23
C ASN A 15 19.90 21.39 1.02
N ASN A 16 18.57 21.53 0.86
CA ASN A 16 17.66 21.67 1.99
C ASN A 16 17.52 20.34 2.73
N ILE A 17 17.41 20.40 4.06
CA ILE A 17 17.21 19.22 4.91
C ILE A 17 15.77 18.70 4.73
N ILE A 18 15.65 17.42 4.38
CA ILE A 18 14.40 16.71 4.15
C ILE A 18 14.25 15.63 5.23
N ASN A 19 13.12 15.63 5.93
CA ASN A 19 12.73 14.49 6.75
C ASN A 19 12.29 13.34 5.85
N ILE A 20 12.84 12.13 6.06
CA ILE A 20 12.59 10.93 5.24
C ILE A 20 11.10 10.55 5.10
N ASN A 21 10.21 11.12 5.89
CA ASN A 21 8.77 10.93 5.77
C ASN A 21 8.12 11.70 4.59
N LYS A 22 8.89 12.43 3.77
CA LYS A 22 8.39 13.19 2.61
C LYS A 22 9.03 12.71 1.32
N PHE A 23 8.21 12.43 0.31
CA PHE A 23 8.67 11.99 -1.01
C PHE A 23 9.39 13.09 -1.82
N PHE A 24 8.99 14.34 -1.61
CA PHE A 24 9.55 15.51 -2.28
C PHE A 24 10.26 16.45 -1.30
N CYS A 25 11.26 17.15 -1.80
CA CYS A 25 11.83 18.28 -1.10
C CYS A 25 10.76 19.36 -0.89
N ASN A 26 10.55 19.77 0.35
CA ASN A 26 9.63 20.85 0.73
C ASN A 26 10.02 22.24 0.19
N LYS A 27 11.26 22.42 -0.30
CA LYS A 27 11.75 23.70 -0.81
C LYS A 27 11.69 23.80 -2.33
N CYS A 28 12.06 22.74 -3.04
CA CYS A 28 12.20 22.77 -4.51
C CYS A 28 11.42 21.68 -5.25
N ASN A 29 10.59 20.90 -4.55
CA ASN A 29 9.82 19.77 -5.09
C ASN A 29 10.66 18.69 -5.80
N TRP A 30 11.98 18.68 -5.60
CA TRP A 30 12.82 17.61 -6.14
C TRP A 30 12.49 16.27 -5.46
N PRO A 31 12.30 15.17 -6.20
CA PRO A 31 12.04 13.87 -5.60
C PRO A 31 13.25 13.37 -4.82
N LEU A 32 13.01 12.60 -3.76
CA LEU A 32 14.07 11.91 -3.05
C LEU A 32 14.77 10.86 -3.93
N ASP A 33 16.01 10.51 -3.54
CA ASP A 33 16.75 9.42 -4.18
C ASP A 33 15.96 8.10 -4.07
N ASN A 34 15.81 7.42 -5.21
CA ASN A 34 15.07 6.16 -5.32
C ASN A 34 15.62 5.05 -4.42
N LYS A 35 16.91 5.07 -4.09
CA LYS A 35 17.55 4.12 -3.16
C LYS A 35 16.98 4.25 -1.75
N ILE A 36 16.58 5.45 -1.37
CA ILE A 36 15.99 5.74 -0.05
C ILE A 36 14.53 5.34 -0.05
N LEU A 37 13.81 5.66 -1.14
CA LEU A 37 12.39 5.37 -1.30
C LEU A 37 12.06 3.88 -1.18
N ASN A 38 12.93 3.01 -1.67
CA ASN A 38 12.75 1.56 -1.56
C ASN A 38 12.71 1.04 -0.12
N ASN A 39 13.22 1.80 0.85
CA ASN A 39 13.24 1.42 2.27
C ASN A 39 12.16 2.14 3.09
N ILE A 40 11.35 3.01 2.47
CA ILE A 40 10.28 3.74 3.13
C ILE A 40 8.96 2.99 2.93
N ASN A 41 8.19 2.86 4.01
CA ASN A 41 6.84 2.31 3.95
C ASN A 41 5.94 3.14 3.00
N LEU A 42 5.20 2.47 2.12
CA LEU A 42 4.35 3.11 1.11
C LEU A 42 3.29 4.04 1.71
N TYR A 43 2.73 3.70 2.88
CA TYR A 43 1.78 4.56 3.59
C TYR A 43 2.41 5.90 3.98
N LYS A 44 3.69 5.90 4.36
CA LYS A 44 4.45 7.13 4.64
C LYS A 44 4.72 7.94 3.37
N ILE A 45 5.01 7.27 2.24
CA ILE A 45 5.21 7.94 0.94
C ILE A 45 3.96 8.71 0.53
N PHE A 46 2.78 8.10 0.67
CA PHE A 46 1.50 8.73 0.37
C PHE A 46 0.94 9.55 1.53
N GLN A 47 1.63 9.64 2.67
CA GLN A 47 1.20 10.41 3.84
C GLN A 47 -0.22 10.04 4.32
N ILE A 48 -0.56 8.75 4.25
CA ILE A 48 -1.83 8.18 4.72
C ILE A 48 -1.58 7.25 5.91
N LYS A 49 -2.64 6.95 6.67
CA LYS A 49 -2.55 6.01 7.79
C LYS A 49 -2.32 4.58 7.29
N GLU A 50 -1.53 3.82 8.05
CA GLU A 50 -1.25 2.40 7.79
C GLU A 50 -2.43 1.53 8.25
N GLU A 51 -3.49 1.54 7.45
CA GLU A 51 -4.74 0.84 7.73
C GLU A 51 -5.20 0.07 6.49
N TYR A 52 -5.97 -1.01 6.68
CA TYR A 52 -6.54 -1.75 5.55
C TYR A 52 -7.58 -0.93 4.81
N ASN A 53 -8.45 -0.22 5.53
CA ASN A 53 -9.44 0.67 4.96
C ASN A 53 -8.81 2.03 4.72
N ILE A 54 -8.42 2.29 3.48
CA ILE A 54 -7.92 3.61 3.09
C ILE A 54 -8.99 4.40 2.35
N ASP A 55 -8.90 5.72 2.44
CA ASP A 55 -9.61 6.63 1.55
C ASP A 55 -8.97 6.57 0.14
N LYS A 56 -9.61 5.83 -0.77
CA LYS A 56 -9.14 5.65 -2.15
C LYS A 56 -9.19 6.95 -2.96
N GLU A 57 -10.11 7.85 -2.64
CA GLU A 57 -10.21 9.15 -3.33
C GLU A 57 -9.06 10.06 -2.92
N ASN A 58 -8.79 10.15 -1.61
CA ASN A 58 -7.63 10.86 -1.10
C ASN A 58 -6.31 10.28 -1.67
N LEU A 59 -6.15 8.95 -1.70
CA LEU A 59 -4.98 8.30 -2.32
C LEU A 59 -4.81 8.73 -3.78
N LYS A 60 -5.90 8.74 -4.56
CA LYS A 60 -5.89 9.16 -5.97
C LYS A 60 -5.48 10.62 -6.11
N ASN A 61 -6.00 11.51 -5.26
CA ASN A 61 -5.66 12.94 -5.29
C ASN A 61 -4.17 13.16 -4.99
N ILE A 62 -3.62 12.48 -4.00
CA ILE A 62 -2.18 12.53 -3.67
C ILE A 62 -1.34 12.00 -4.84
N TYR A 63 -1.74 10.89 -5.44
CA TYR A 63 -1.09 10.32 -6.62
C TYR A 63 -1.06 11.30 -7.81
N LEU A 64 -2.19 11.95 -8.12
CA LEU A 64 -2.26 12.94 -9.21
C LEU A 64 -1.36 14.15 -8.93
N ASN A 65 -1.32 14.63 -7.69
CA ASN A 65 -0.41 15.70 -7.29
C ASN A 65 1.06 15.31 -7.50
N TYR A 66 1.42 14.07 -7.17
CA TYR A 66 2.77 13.57 -7.35
C TYR A 66 3.12 13.43 -8.83
N GLN A 67 2.21 12.89 -9.65
CA GLN A 67 2.42 12.79 -11.10
C GLN A 67 2.51 14.15 -11.77
N ASN A 68 1.76 15.15 -11.32
CA ASN A 68 1.88 16.51 -11.83
C ASN A 68 3.32 17.07 -11.64
N ILE A 69 4.00 16.71 -10.55
CA ILE A 69 5.39 17.12 -10.31
C ILE A 69 6.37 16.30 -11.16
N LEU A 70 6.10 14.99 -11.32
CA LEU A 70 7.01 14.01 -11.92
C LEU A 70 6.81 13.78 -13.42
N HIS A 71 5.78 14.34 -14.05
CA HIS A 71 5.53 14.07 -15.46
C HIS A 71 6.67 14.63 -16.32
N PRO A 72 7.23 13.85 -17.27
CA PRO A 72 8.31 14.32 -18.15
C PRO A 72 7.96 15.60 -18.91
N ASP A 73 6.70 15.74 -19.35
CA ASP A 73 6.22 16.91 -20.10
C ASP A 73 6.33 18.22 -19.31
N HIS A 74 6.17 18.17 -17.99
CA HIS A 74 6.33 19.34 -17.11
C HIS A 74 7.81 19.67 -16.83
N ASN A 75 8.73 18.86 -17.33
CA ASN A 75 10.17 18.93 -17.03
C ASN A 75 11.05 19.01 -18.29
N TYR A 76 10.50 19.40 -19.44
CA TYR A 76 11.19 19.47 -20.74
C TYR A 76 12.52 20.25 -20.72
N GLY A 77 12.68 21.24 -19.86
CA GLY A 77 13.92 22.05 -19.73
C GLY A 77 15.00 21.48 -18.80
N LYS A 78 14.85 20.25 -18.30
CA LYS A 78 15.81 19.60 -17.38
C LYS A 78 16.93 18.89 -18.12
N SER A 79 18.05 18.66 -17.43
CA SER A 79 19.14 17.86 -18.00
C SER A 79 18.70 16.41 -18.23
N LYS A 80 19.43 15.67 -19.08
CA LYS A 80 19.14 14.25 -19.34
C LYS A 80 19.20 13.40 -18.06
N GLU A 81 20.13 13.70 -17.17
CA GLU A 81 20.28 13.02 -15.88
C GLU A 81 19.08 13.32 -14.95
N GLU A 82 18.66 14.58 -14.92
CA GLU A 82 17.49 15.03 -14.16
C GLU A 82 16.20 14.38 -14.65
N LEU A 83 15.99 14.36 -15.97
CA LEU A 83 14.85 13.68 -16.60
C LEU A 83 14.82 12.19 -16.29
N ASN A 84 15.99 11.54 -16.26
CA ASN A 84 16.07 10.13 -15.89
C ASN A 84 15.63 9.89 -14.44
N ILE A 85 16.08 10.72 -13.49
CA ILE A 85 15.65 10.66 -12.08
C ILE A 85 14.14 10.86 -11.95
N ILE A 86 13.60 11.85 -12.65
CA ILE A 86 12.17 12.17 -12.64
C ILE A 86 11.35 10.99 -13.19
N THR A 87 11.77 10.43 -14.33
CA THR A 87 11.09 9.29 -14.99
C THR A 87 11.09 8.04 -14.11
N ILE A 88 12.22 7.73 -13.47
CA ILE A 88 12.31 6.61 -12.54
C ILE A 88 11.38 6.81 -11.35
N ASN A 89 11.33 8.03 -10.79
CA ASN A 89 10.45 8.35 -9.67
C ASN A 89 8.96 8.30 -10.05
N SER A 90 8.57 8.79 -11.22
CA SER A 90 7.20 8.66 -11.75
C SER A 90 6.79 7.18 -11.83
N SER A 91 7.69 6.34 -12.34
CA SER A 91 7.45 4.89 -12.47
C SER A 91 7.31 4.20 -11.10
N LEU A 92 8.10 4.62 -10.10
CA LEU A 92 7.98 4.12 -8.72
C LEU A 92 6.66 4.52 -8.08
N ILE A 93 6.23 5.78 -8.23
CA ILE A 93 4.94 6.24 -7.73
C ILE A 93 3.78 5.46 -8.36
N ASN A 94 3.84 5.18 -9.67
CA ASN A 94 2.87 4.32 -10.34
C ASN A 94 2.80 2.93 -9.71
N LYS A 95 3.96 2.30 -9.50
CA LYS A 95 4.05 0.98 -8.86
C LYS A 95 3.44 1.00 -7.46
N TYR A 96 3.78 2.00 -6.64
CA TYR A 96 3.30 2.08 -5.25
C TYR A 96 1.80 2.39 -5.16
N TYR A 97 1.30 3.29 -6.01
CA TYR A 97 -0.12 3.57 -6.12
C TYR A 97 -0.91 2.30 -6.48
N ASN A 98 -0.43 1.54 -7.48
CA ASN A 98 -1.06 0.29 -7.91
C ASN A 98 -1.07 -0.80 -6.84
N ILE A 99 -0.14 -0.75 -5.86
CA ILE A 99 -0.16 -1.65 -4.71
C ILE A 99 -1.23 -1.23 -3.71
N LEU A 100 -1.33 0.07 -3.40
CA LEU A 100 -2.24 0.56 -2.36
C LEU A 100 -3.69 0.64 -2.82
N ILE A 101 -3.96 0.92 -4.10
CA ILE A 101 -5.33 1.04 -4.61
C ILE A 101 -6.03 -0.32 -4.74
N ASP A 102 -5.26 -1.37 -5.01
CA ASP A 102 -5.71 -2.75 -5.16
C ASP A 102 -5.83 -3.41 -3.80
N ASP A 103 -7.04 -3.84 -3.42
CA ASP A 103 -7.31 -4.33 -2.06
C ASP A 103 -6.51 -5.61 -1.75
N LYS A 104 -6.28 -6.47 -2.74
CA LYS A 104 -5.49 -7.70 -2.55
C LYS A 104 -4.01 -7.38 -2.36
N LYS A 105 -3.43 -6.56 -3.23
CA LYS A 105 -2.01 -6.15 -3.11
C LYS A 105 -1.76 -5.34 -1.85
N ARG A 106 -2.69 -4.47 -1.46
CA ARG A 106 -2.63 -3.70 -0.22
C ARG A 106 -2.64 -4.63 0.99
N THR A 107 -3.49 -5.64 0.97
CA THR A 107 -3.52 -6.70 1.99
C THR A 107 -2.16 -7.38 2.09
N GLU A 108 -1.67 -7.95 0.98
CA GLU A 108 -0.36 -8.62 0.94
C GLU A 108 0.78 -7.73 1.44
N TYR A 109 0.74 -6.44 1.11
CA TYR A 109 1.73 -5.46 1.57
C TYR A 109 1.63 -5.20 3.09
N LEU A 110 0.43 -5.00 3.64
CA LEU A 110 0.22 -4.85 5.08
C LEU A 110 0.68 -6.09 5.85
N PHE A 111 0.37 -7.28 5.33
CA PHE A 111 0.86 -8.55 5.88
C PHE A 111 2.41 -8.55 5.88
N LYS A 112 3.06 -8.23 4.76
CA LYS A 112 4.52 -8.17 4.73
C LYS A 112 5.10 -7.21 5.77
N ILE A 113 4.52 -6.04 5.98
CA ILE A 113 5.03 -5.09 7.00
C ILE A 113 4.81 -5.62 8.42
N LYS A 114 3.60 -6.10 8.74
CA LYS A 114 3.27 -6.58 10.10
C LYS A 114 4.01 -7.87 10.47
N TYR A 115 4.17 -8.80 9.54
CA TYR A 115 4.76 -10.12 9.78
C TYR A 115 6.25 -10.24 9.38
N THR A 116 6.85 -9.28 8.67
CA THR A 116 8.34 -9.21 8.75
C THR A 116 8.81 -8.81 10.15
N ASN A 117 7.91 -8.33 11.02
CA ASN A 117 8.15 -8.12 12.44
C ASN A 117 7.72 -9.30 13.34
N HIS A 118 7.01 -10.33 12.82
CA HIS A 118 6.45 -11.47 13.58
C HIS A 118 6.34 -12.74 12.71
N ASN A 119 6.71 -13.94 13.20
CA ASN A 119 6.71 -15.19 12.42
C ASN A 119 5.43 -15.41 11.58
N PHE A 120 5.56 -15.21 10.26
CA PHE A 120 4.46 -15.27 9.28
C PHE A 120 3.85 -16.67 9.14
N ASP A 121 4.69 -17.71 9.16
CA ASP A 121 4.25 -19.09 8.92
C ASP A 121 3.34 -19.62 10.03
N GLU A 122 3.61 -19.27 11.29
CA GLU A 122 2.81 -19.68 12.45
C GLU A 122 1.40 -19.06 12.46
N GLU A 123 1.27 -17.83 11.97
CA GLU A 123 -0.01 -17.11 11.96
C GLU A 123 -0.88 -17.50 10.75
N ILE A 124 -0.25 -17.78 9.60
CA ILE A 124 -0.92 -18.33 8.43
C ILE A 124 -1.49 -19.73 8.70
N GLU A 125 -0.77 -20.59 9.43
CA GLU A 125 -1.28 -21.93 9.79
C GLU A 125 -2.52 -21.86 10.69
N LYS A 126 -2.57 -20.93 11.65
CA LYS A 126 -3.75 -20.72 12.51
C LYS A 126 -4.96 -20.23 11.71
N ILE A 127 -4.77 -19.31 10.77
CA ILE A 127 -5.86 -18.74 9.96
C ILE A 127 -6.41 -19.78 8.97
N LYS A 128 -5.53 -20.52 8.29
CA LYS A 128 -5.92 -21.55 7.31
C LYS A 128 -6.88 -22.59 7.88
N ASN A 129 -6.66 -23.02 9.12
CA ASN A 129 -7.47 -24.06 9.74
C ASN A 129 -8.93 -23.61 9.98
N ASN A 130 -9.16 -22.35 10.38
CA ASN A 130 -10.51 -21.83 10.60
C ASN A 130 -11.23 -21.45 9.30
N GLU A 131 -10.51 -20.96 8.29
CA GLU A 131 -11.11 -20.56 7.01
C GLU A 131 -11.51 -21.77 6.15
N LEU A 132 -10.78 -22.89 6.22
CA LEU A 132 -11.13 -24.13 5.53
C LEU A 132 -12.47 -24.70 6.00
N GLU A 133 -12.74 -24.66 7.31
CA GLU A 133 -14.01 -25.11 7.89
C GLU A 133 -15.18 -24.26 7.38
N THR A 134 -15.00 -22.94 7.32
CA THR A 134 -16.02 -22.02 6.77
C THR A 134 -16.28 -22.26 5.28
N ILE A 135 -15.23 -22.53 4.50
CA ILE A 135 -15.35 -22.85 3.07
C ILE A 135 -16.08 -24.18 2.88
N MET A 136 -15.78 -25.21 3.69
CA MET A 136 -16.46 -26.50 3.65
C MET A 136 -17.95 -26.37 3.97
N GLU A 137 -18.33 -25.60 4.99
CA GLU A 137 -19.74 -25.30 5.30
C GLU A 137 -20.46 -24.60 4.15
N LEU A 138 -19.80 -23.67 3.45
CA LEU A 138 -20.37 -23.01 2.28
C LEU A 138 -20.59 -23.99 1.12
N TYR A 139 -19.62 -24.88 0.85
CA TYR A 139 -19.77 -25.91 -0.18
C TYR A 139 -20.90 -26.90 0.16
N GLU A 140 -21.01 -27.37 1.40
CA GLU A 140 -22.12 -28.23 1.83
C GLU A 140 -23.49 -27.56 1.68
N ASN A 141 -23.56 -26.25 1.91
CA ASN A 141 -24.80 -25.50 1.75
C ASN A 141 -25.15 -25.25 0.27
N ILE A 142 -24.15 -25.11 -0.60
CA ILE A 142 -24.33 -25.01 -2.06
C ILE A 142 -24.83 -26.34 -2.65
N GLU A 143 -24.32 -27.48 -2.18
CA GLU A 143 -24.74 -28.81 -2.65
C GLU A 143 -26.20 -29.16 -2.29
N LYS A 144 -26.80 -28.48 -1.30
CA LYS A 144 -28.20 -28.67 -0.86
C LYS A 144 -29.26 -28.09 -1.83
N LYS A 145 -28.89 -27.73 -3.07
CA LYS A 145 -29.75 -27.16 -4.12
C LYS A 145 -30.43 -25.85 -3.72
N GLU A 146 -29.63 -24.86 -3.33
CA GLU A 146 -30.08 -23.48 -3.24
C GLU A 146 -30.07 -22.83 -4.62
N THR A 147 -31.02 -21.94 -4.86
CA THR A 147 -31.10 -21.18 -6.11
C THR A 147 -29.84 -20.32 -6.28
N LYS A 148 -29.44 -20.05 -7.52
CA LYS A 148 -28.26 -19.22 -7.84
C LYS A 148 -28.25 -17.88 -7.07
N GLU A 149 -29.43 -17.32 -6.82
CA GLU A 149 -29.64 -16.07 -6.10
C GLU A 149 -29.34 -16.20 -4.59
N GLU A 150 -29.74 -17.32 -3.97
CA GLU A 150 -29.41 -17.64 -2.58
C GLU A 150 -27.91 -17.87 -2.39
N ILE A 151 -27.25 -18.54 -3.33
CA ILE A 151 -25.79 -18.75 -3.31
C ILE A 151 -25.05 -17.41 -3.41
N ILE A 152 -25.46 -16.52 -4.32
CA ILE A 152 -24.85 -15.20 -4.48
C ILE A 152 -25.03 -14.35 -3.22
N ASN A 153 -26.22 -14.36 -2.62
CA ASN A 153 -26.48 -13.65 -1.37
C ASN A 153 -25.61 -14.15 -0.22
N LYS A 154 -25.43 -15.48 -0.10
CA LYS A 154 -24.53 -16.05 0.91
C LYS A 154 -23.06 -15.72 0.67
N ILE A 155 -22.59 -15.76 -0.57
CA ILE A 155 -21.22 -15.35 -0.91
C ILE A 155 -20.98 -13.89 -0.50
N ASN A 156 -21.93 -13.00 -0.79
CA ASN A 156 -21.81 -11.58 -0.41
C ASN A 156 -21.81 -11.39 1.12
N GLN A 157 -22.65 -12.13 1.85
CA GLN A 157 -22.64 -12.11 3.32
C GLN A 157 -21.31 -12.62 3.91
N SER A 158 -20.76 -13.71 3.36
CA SER A 158 -19.46 -14.23 3.78
C SER A 158 -18.33 -13.23 3.50
N ILE A 159 -18.34 -12.56 2.34
CA ILE A 159 -17.39 -11.50 2.01
C ILE A 159 -17.49 -10.34 3.02
N GLU A 160 -18.70 -9.92 3.40
CA GLU A 160 -18.89 -8.88 4.43
C GLU A 160 -18.34 -9.31 5.80
N LEU A 161 -18.61 -10.55 6.22
CA LEU A 161 -18.12 -11.10 7.49
C LEU A 161 -16.60 -11.19 7.52
N ILE A 162 -15.99 -11.67 6.43
CA ILE A 162 -14.55 -11.74 6.25
C ILE A 162 -13.95 -10.32 6.30
N ASN A 163 -14.55 -9.36 5.59
CA ASN A 163 -14.10 -7.96 5.63
C ASN A 163 -14.20 -7.35 7.03
N LYS A 164 -15.28 -7.62 7.78
CA LYS A 164 -15.42 -7.19 9.18
C LYS A 164 -14.38 -7.84 10.10
N SER A 165 -14.13 -9.14 9.94
CA SER A 165 -13.10 -9.89 10.65
C SER A 165 -11.72 -9.26 10.42
N PHE A 166 -11.35 -9.02 9.16
CA PHE A 166 -10.10 -8.34 8.82
C PHE A 166 -10.02 -6.94 9.43
N GLN A 167 -11.08 -6.15 9.38
CA GLN A 167 -11.10 -4.81 10.01
C GLN A 167 -10.90 -4.87 11.53
N ILE A 168 -11.57 -5.79 12.23
CA ILE A 168 -11.46 -5.93 13.68
C ILE A 168 -10.04 -6.35 14.08
N ASN A 169 -9.46 -7.33 13.38
CA ASN A 169 -8.13 -7.85 13.68
C ASN A 169 -7.02 -6.86 13.30
N VAL A 170 -7.25 -6.01 12.29
CA VAL A 170 -6.32 -4.92 11.93
C VAL A 170 -6.36 -3.78 12.95
N ASN A 171 -7.51 -3.52 13.59
CA ASN A 171 -7.72 -2.40 14.53
C ASN A 171 -7.49 -2.75 16.02
N LYS A 172 -7.41 -4.03 16.39
CA LYS A 172 -7.17 -4.50 17.77
C LYS A 172 -5.70 -4.60 18.18
N ILE A 173 -4.76 -4.30 17.28
CA ILE A 173 -3.31 -4.43 17.47
C ILE A 173 -2.66 -3.09 17.12
#